data_AF-A0A7Y2NHU7-F1
#
_entry.id   AF-A0A7Y2NHU7-F1
#
_cell.length_a   1.000
_cell.length_b   1.000
_cell.length_c   1.000
_cell.angle_alpha   90.00
_cell.angle_beta   90.00
_cell.angle_gamma   90.00
#
_symmetry.space_group_name_H-M   'P 1'
#
loop_
_entity.id
_entity.type
_entity.pdbx_description
1 polymer ?
#
loop_
_entity_poly.entity_id
_entity_poly.type
_entity_poly.pdbx_seq_one_letter_code
_entity_poly.pdbx_strand_id
1 'polypeptide(L)'
;KVTVKLVASSGVGTIAAGVAKAKADIILISGHNGGTGASPATSIKYAGLPWEMGLTEAHQVLSMNNLRGRVTLRTDGGLRTGRDIVMAAMLGAEEYGIGTAALIAMGCIMVRQCQSNTCPVGVCTQDEALRAKFTGNADKVVNLITFYAQEVREILASIGARSLDEVIGRADLLSQVSRGSAHLDDLDLNPLLITVDGAEDIVYDRNRPRTPVDDTLDAEIVKDAARFLEDGEKMQLSYAVRNTHRTIGTRTSSHIVQRFGMRNSLQQDHLKIMLSGSAGQSLGAFAAPGLKLEVAGDANDYVGKGLSGGTIVVRPHMASPLVAADNTIIGNTVLYGATDGYLFAAGRAGERFAVRNSGAKVVIEGCGSNGCEYMTGGVAVILGEIGANFGAGMTGGMAYLYDPEGAALSMMNLETLVTCPVADPHWEAELKGLVEAHHAETGSVRAGEILQHWESEKAHFLQVCPKEMLSKLPAPLGVESEAIPAE
;
A
#
# COMPACT_ATOMS: atom_id res chain seq x y z
N LYS A 1 -15.37 -1.69 -4.76
CA LYS A 1 -15.52 -0.36 -4.14
C LYS A 1 -14.23 -0.02 -3.41
N VAL A 2 -13.81 1.24 -3.38
CA VAL A 2 -12.61 1.72 -2.66
C VAL A 2 -13.03 2.27 -1.30
N THR A 3 -12.39 1.80 -0.23
CA THR A 3 -12.64 2.26 1.14
C THR A 3 -11.42 2.98 1.69
N VAL A 4 -11.63 4.11 2.36
CA VAL A 4 -10.59 4.77 3.15
C VAL A 4 -10.91 4.58 4.62
N LYS A 5 -9.99 3.96 5.37
CA LYS A 5 -10.08 3.80 6.82
C LYS A 5 -9.39 4.99 7.49
N LEU A 6 -10.17 5.79 8.22
CA LEU A 6 -9.72 6.92 9.04
C LEU A 6 -9.94 6.57 10.51
N VAL A 7 -9.12 7.14 11.39
CA VAL A 7 -9.35 7.07 12.85
C VAL A 7 -10.06 8.35 13.26
N ALA A 8 -11.03 8.24 14.17
CA ALA A 8 -11.72 9.39 14.73
C ALA A 8 -10.72 10.33 15.42
N SER A 9 -10.72 11.58 14.99
CA SER A 9 -10.01 12.69 15.62
C SER A 9 -10.75 13.97 15.25
N SER A 10 -10.58 15.05 16.02
CA SER A 10 -11.09 16.36 15.61
C SER A 10 -10.51 16.75 14.24
N GLY A 11 -11.35 17.23 13.34
CA GLY A 11 -10.99 17.59 11.97
C GLY A 11 -11.13 16.45 10.94
N VAL A 12 -11.55 15.25 11.38
CA VAL A 12 -11.75 14.10 10.48
C VAL A 12 -12.86 14.37 9.45
N GLY A 13 -13.83 15.23 9.75
CA GLY A 13 -14.89 15.59 8.81
C GLY A 13 -14.37 16.33 7.59
N THR A 14 -13.41 17.24 7.78
CA THR A 14 -12.73 17.94 6.68
C THR A 14 -11.96 16.96 5.80
N ILE A 15 -11.27 16.00 6.41
CA ILE A 15 -10.56 14.92 5.69
C ILE A 15 -11.56 14.06 4.91
N ALA A 16 -12.70 13.69 5.53
CA ALA A 16 -13.74 12.90 4.90
C ALA A 16 -14.31 13.59 3.65
N ALA A 17 -14.50 14.91 3.67
CA ALA A 17 -14.90 15.67 2.49
C ALA A 17 -13.85 15.60 1.36
N GLY A 18 -12.56 15.69 1.70
CA GLY A 18 -11.46 15.48 0.74
C GLY A 18 -11.46 14.07 0.15
N VAL A 19 -11.65 13.05 0.99
CA VAL A 19 -11.74 11.64 0.59
C VAL A 19 -12.92 11.38 -0.36
N ALA A 20 -14.08 11.97 -0.08
CA ALA A 20 -15.24 11.88 -0.96
C ALA A 20 -14.98 12.56 -2.32
N LYS A 21 -14.34 13.74 -2.33
CA LYS A 21 -13.91 14.43 -3.57
C LYS A 21 -12.86 13.63 -4.35
N ALA A 22 -12.05 12.84 -3.67
CA ALA A 22 -11.07 11.92 -4.25
C ALA A 22 -11.68 10.61 -4.79
N LYS A 23 -13.02 10.54 -4.93
CA LYS A 23 -13.77 9.42 -5.53
C LYS A 23 -13.71 8.10 -4.72
N ALA A 24 -13.49 8.16 -3.40
CA ALA A 24 -13.69 6.99 -2.55
C ALA A 24 -15.18 6.62 -2.46
N ASP A 25 -15.49 5.33 -2.33
CA ASP A 25 -16.87 4.84 -2.24
C ASP A 25 -17.36 4.76 -0.79
N ILE A 26 -16.45 4.41 0.13
CA ILE A 26 -16.75 4.14 1.53
C ILE A 26 -15.71 4.87 2.39
N ILE A 27 -16.16 5.49 3.47
CA ILE A 27 -15.30 6.05 4.51
C ILE A 27 -15.59 5.29 5.80
N LEU A 28 -14.58 4.64 6.34
CA LEU A 28 -14.64 3.98 7.64
C LEU A 28 -14.06 4.91 8.69
N ILE A 29 -14.84 5.29 9.69
CA ILE A 29 -14.38 6.00 10.89
C ILE A 29 -14.17 4.98 12.01
N SER A 30 -12.94 4.83 12.47
CA SER A 30 -12.58 3.94 13.57
C SER A 30 -12.42 4.69 14.89
N GLY A 31 -13.08 4.20 15.94
CA GLY A 31 -12.90 4.73 17.29
C GLY A 31 -11.55 4.36 17.91
N HIS A 32 -11.12 5.16 18.90
CA HIS A 32 -9.88 4.92 19.67
C HIS A 32 -9.84 3.57 20.40
N ASN A 33 -11.00 2.98 20.65
CA ASN A 33 -11.20 1.75 21.41
C ASN A 33 -11.15 0.48 20.52
N GLY A 34 -10.61 0.59 19.30
CA GLY A 34 -10.34 -0.54 18.42
C GLY A 34 -9.35 -1.56 19.00
N GLY A 35 -9.48 -2.82 18.59
CA GLY A 35 -8.53 -3.88 18.97
C GLY A 35 -7.26 -3.85 18.12
N THR A 36 -6.15 -4.34 18.68
CA THR A 36 -4.88 -4.55 17.96
C THR A 36 -4.19 -5.82 18.46
N GLY A 37 -3.44 -6.49 17.57
CA GLY A 37 -2.58 -7.62 17.93
C GLY A 37 -1.28 -7.18 18.62
N ALA A 38 -0.76 -6.01 18.27
CA ALA A 38 0.44 -5.42 18.86
C ALA A 38 0.43 -3.90 18.65
N SER A 39 0.67 -3.13 19.71
CA SER A 39 0.82 -1.67 19.66
C SER A 39 1.46 -1.19 20.96
N PRO A 40 2.21 -0.08 20.94
CA PRO A 40 2.59 0.62 22.16
C PRO A 40 1.37 0.92 23.03
N ALA A 41 1.51 0.70 24.35
CA ALA A 41 0.44 0.96 25.32
C ALA A 41 0.03 2.44 25.34
N THR A 42 0.97 3.34 25.09
CA THR A 42 0.73 4.78 24.96
C THR A 42 -0.26 5.08 23.84
N SER A 43 -0.07 4.51 22.65
CA SER A 43 -1.01 4.69 21.53
C SER A 43 -2.40 4.14 21.85
N ILE A 44 -2.49 2.97 22.50
CA ILE A 44 -3.77 2.36 22.89
C ILE A 44 -4.55 3.25 23.88
N LYS A 45 -3.84 3.97 24.76
CA LYS A 45 -4.46 4.75 25.83
C LYS A 45 -4.67 6.22 25.49
N TYR A 46 -3.87 6.78 24.59
CA TYR A 46 -3.79 8.24 24.41
C TYR A 46 -3.92 8.71 22.96
N ALA A 47 -4.05 7.81 21.97
CA ALA A 47 -4.25 8.20 20.58
C ALA A 47 -5.66 7.88 20.08
N GLY A 48 -6.25 8.82 19.34
CA GLY A 48 -7.60 8.72 18.77
C GLY A 48 -8.70 9.24 19.71
N LEU A 49 -9.90 9.41 19.14
CA LEU A 49 -11.11 9.84 19.84
C LEU A 49 -12.25 8.79 19.73
N PRO A 50 -13.33 8.94 20.51
CA PRO A 50 -14.53 8.11 20.37
C PRO A 50 -15.10 8.19 18.94
N TRP A 51 -15.59 7.05 18.44
CA TRP A 51 -16.16 7.01 17.09
C TRP A 51 -17.41 7.87 16.99
N GLU A 52 -18.16 8.06 18.08
CA GLU A 52 -19.34 8.91 18.16
C GLU A 52 -19.03 10.34 17.70
N MET A 53 -17.88 10.88 18.12
CA MET A 53 -17.43 12.22 17.73
C MET A 53 -17.03 12.26 16.26
N GLY A 54 -16.13 11.36 15.84
CA GLY A 54 -15.59 11.38 14.47
C GLY A 54 -16.64 11.01 13.40
N LEU A 55 -17.55 10.09 13.71
CA LEU A 55 -18.62 9.65 12.82
C LEU A 55 -19.59 10.80 12.59
N THR A 56 -20.00 11.46 13.67
CA THR A 56 -20.93 12.58 13.59
C THR A 56 -20.30 13.76 12.86
N GLU A 57 -19.04 14.09 13.15
CA GLU A 57 -18.32 15.15 12.44
C GLU A 57 -18.23 14.84 10.93
N ALA A 58 -17.89 13.60 10.56
CA ALA A 58 -17.87 13.18 9.16
C ALA A 58 -19.25 13.27 8.51
N HIS A 59 -20.30 12.79 9.18
CA HIS A 59 -21.66 12.87 8.70
C HIS A 59 -22.07 14.32 8.44
N GLN A 60 -21.90 15.19 9.44
CA GLN A 60 -22.27 16.61 9.37
C GLN A 60 -21.50 17.34 8.28
N VAL A 61 -20.17 17.22 8.23
CA VAL A 61 -19.35 17.94 7.24
C VAL A 61 -19.63 17.46 5.81
N LEU A 62 -19.84 16.16 5.60
CA LEU A 62 -20.22 15.64 4.29
C LEU A 62 -21.60 16.15 3.85
N SER A 63 -22.56 16.25 4.79
CA SER A 63 -23.90 16.77 4.51
C SER A 63 -23.85 18.26 4.17
N MET A 64 -23.16 19.08 4.98
CA MET A 64 -22.96 20.52 4.71
C MET A 64 -22.32 20.81 3.35
N ASN A 65 -21.54 19.87 2.80
CA ASN A 65 -20.87 20.01 1.50
C ASN A 65 -21.63 19.33 0.34
N ASN A 66 -22.83 18.80 0.54
CA ASN A 66 -23.57 18.01 -0.46
C ASN A 66 -22.77 16.81 -1.02
N LEU A 67 -21.96 16.20 -0.16
CA LEU A 67 -21.13 15.03 -0.48
C LEU A 67 -21.64 13.75 0.18
N ARG A 68 -22.54 13.84 1.17
CA ARG A 68 -22.99 12.69 1.97
C ARG A 68 -23.60 11.56 1.15
N GLY A 69 -24.35 11.88 0.09
CA GLY A 69 -24.93 10.87 -0.83
C GLY A 69 -23.90 10.14 -1.71
N ARG A 70 -22.66 10.64 -1.82
CA ARG A 70 -21.61 10.05 -2.68
C ARG A 70 -20.83 8.94 -1.99
N VAL A 71 -20.85 8.89 -0.67
CA VAL A 71 -20.07 7.94 0.13
C VAL A 71 -20.96 7.15 1.09
N THR A 72 -20.49 5.97 1.49
CA THR A 72 -21.12 5.16 2.52
C THR A 72 -20.28 5.31 3.77
N LEU A 73 -20.90 5.68 4.88
CA LEU A 73 -20.18 5.78 6.15
C LEU A 73 -20.22 4.44 6.87
N ARG A 74 -19.05 3.93 7.21
CA ARG A 74 -18.86 2.74 8.04
C ARG A 74 -18.24 3.17 9.36
N THR A 75 -18.57 2.49 10.45
CA THR A 75 -17.91 2.71 11.74
C THR A 75 -17.48 1.41 12.40
N ASP A 76 -16.37 1.44 13.12
CA ASP A 76 -15.94 0.38 14.03
C ASP A 76 -15.35 0.99 15.32
N GLY A 77 -15.17 0.17 16.36
CA GLY A 77 -14.63 0.65 17.64
C GLY A 77 -15.44 0.18 18.83
N GLY A 78 -15.25 -1.09 19.21
CA GLY A 78 -15.88 -1.63 20.43
C GLY A 78 -17.40 -1.76 20.38
N LEU A 79 -18.01 -1.86 19.18
CA LEU A 79 -19.43 -2.19 19.00
C LEU A 79 -19.69 -3.61 19.52
N ARG A 80 -20.49 -3.71 20.58
CA ARG A 80 -20.73 -4.97 21.33
C ARG A 80 -22.18 -5.42 21.35
N THR A 81 -23.12 -4.55 20.99
CA THR A 81 -24.55 -4.77 21.14
C THR A 81 -25.35 -4.26 19.95
N GLY A 82 -26.58 -4.72 19.80
CA GLY A 82 -27.54 -4.15 18.85
C GLY A 82 -27.82 -2.67 19.14
N ARG A 83 -27.83 -2.26 20.41
CA ARG A 83 -27.92 -0.83 20.77
C ARG A 83 -26.78 0.00 20.20
N ASP A 84 -25.54 -0.48 20.27
CA ASP A 84 -24.39 0.26 19.70
C ASP A 84 -24.55 0.47 18.19
N ILE A 85 -25.10 -0.52 17.48
CA ILE A 85 -25.41 -0.41 16.04
C ILE A 85 -26.49 0.65 15.79
N VAL A 86 -27.59 0.62 16.54
CA VAL A 86 -28.67 1.60 16.36
C VAL A 86 -28.19 3.02 16.67
N MET A 87 -27.38 3.19 17.72
CA MET A 87 -26.74 4.47 18.03
C MET A 87 -25.84 4.94 16.88
N ALA A 88 -24.99 4.06 16.35
CA ALA A 88 -24.15 4.36 15.19
C ALA A 88 -24.96 4.73 13.95
N ALA A 89 -26.10 4.06 13.73
CA ALA A 89 -27.03 4.37 12.64
C ALA A 89 -27.57 5.80 12.80
N MET A 90 -28.10 6.14 13.97
CA MET A 90 -28.64 7.47 14.28
C MET A 90 -27.58 8.58 14.14
N LEU A 91 -26.32 8.29 14.45
CA LEU A 91 -25.19 9.20 14.22
C LEU A 91 -24.66 9.22 12.78
N GLY A 92 -25.27 8.43 11.88
CA GLY A 92 -25.09 8.55 10.43
C GLY A 92 -24.30 7.44 9.74
N ALA A 93 -23.96 6.34 10.42
CA ALA A 93 -23.33 5.17 9.81
C ALA A 93 -24.34 4.26 9.10
N GLU A 94 -23.92 3.66 7.99
CA GLU A 94 -24.69 2.72 7.17
C GLU A 94 -24.18 1.27 7.30
N GLU A 95 -22.95 1.10 7.76
CA GLU A 95 -22.27 -0.19 7.92
C GLU A 95 -21.45 -0.24 9.23
N TYR A 96 -21.33 -1.42 9.82
CA TYR A 96 -20.81 -1.61 11.18
C TYR A 96 -19.74 -2.70 11.24
N GLY A 97 -18.52 -2.35 11.66
CA GLY A 97 -17.39 -3.27 11.77
C GLY A 97 -17.29 -3.92 13.15
N ILE A 98 -17.28 -5.26 13.19
CA ILE A 98 -17.26 -6.05 14.43
C ILE A 98 -16.01 -6.94 14.44
N GLY A 99 -14.98 -6.50 15.17
CA GLY A 99 -13.71 -7.23 15.30
C GLY A 99 -13.62 -8.06 16.57
N THR A 100 -13.39 -7.41 17.72
CA THR A 100 -13.11 -8.09 18.99
C THR A 100 -14.25 -9.01 19.46
N ALA A 101 -15.51 -8.61 19.30
CA ALA A 101 -16.64 -9.48 19.68
C ALA A 101 -16.67 -10.76 18.82
N ALA A 102 -16.34 -10.67 17.54
CA ALA A 102 -16.19 -11.84 16.67
C ALA A 102 -15.02 -12.74 17.11
N LEU A 103 -13.88 -12.16 17.50
CA LEU A 103 -12.76 -12.92 18.08
C LEU A 103 -13.16 -13.63 19.39
N ILE A 104 -13.96 -12.98 20.24
CA ILE A 104 -14.49 -13.58 21.49
C ILE A 104 -15.44 -14.73 21.17
N ALA A 105 -16.36 -14.55 20.21
CA ALA A 105 -17.23 -15.64 19.76
C ALA A 105 -16.44 -16.84 19.21
N MET A 106 -15.29 -16.60 18.58
CA MET A 106 -14.37 -17.65 18.14
C MET A 106 -13.51 -18.27 19.26
N GLY A 107 -13.57 -17.75 20.50
CA GLY A 107 -12.91 -18.33 21.68
C GLY A 107 -11.88 -17.43 22.35
N CYS A 108 -11.68 -16.18 21.92
CA CYS A 108 -10.82 -15.25 22.62
C CYS A 108 -11.33 -15.00 24.06
N ILE A 109 -10.46 -15.23 25.04
CA ILE A 109 -10.75 -15.03 26.47
C ILE A 109 -10.17 -13.71 27.02
N MET A 110 -9.79 -12.77 26.13
CA MET A 110 -9.33 -11.43 26.48
C MET A 110 -8.10 -11.35 27.41
N VAL A 111 -7.17 -12.31 27.29
CA VAL A 111 -5.92 -12.37 28.09
C VAL A 111 -4.84 -11.37 27.67
N ARG A 112 -4.98 -10.70 26.52
CA ARG A 112 -4.09 -9.61 26.02
C ARG A 112 -2.61 -9.99 25.82
N GLN A 113 -2.39 -11.20 25.30
CA GLN A 113 -1.05 -11.73 24.96
C GLN A 113 -0.88 -11.94 23.45
N CYS A 114 -1.64 -11.22 22.62
CA CYS A 114 -1.64 -11.39 21.16
C CYS A 114 -0.25 -11.17 20.55
N GLN A 115 0.47 -10.16 21.05
CA GLN A 115 1.82 -9.80 20.62
C GLN A 115 2.90 -10.82 21.03
N SER A 116 2.59 -11.70 21.98
CA SER A 116 3.57 -12.60 22.60
C SER A 116 3.65 -13.95 21.90
N ASN A 117 2.84 -14.18 20.86
CA ASN A 117 2.71 -15.48 20.18
C ASN A 117 2.23 -16.63 21.10
N THR A 118 1.77 -16.34 22.33
CA THR A 118 1.42 -17.32 23.37
C THR A 118 -0.09 -17.43 23.63
N CYS A 119 -0.92 -17.14 22.62
CA CYS A 119 -2.38 -17.18 22.77
C CYS A 119 -2.86 -18.57 23.24
N PRO A 120 -3.48 -18.70 24.44
CA PRO A 120 -3.80 -19.99 25.04
C PRO A 120 -4.88 -20.78 24.31
N VAL A 121 -5.64 -20.09 23.45
CA VAL A 121 -6.83 -20.59 22.74
C VAL A 121 -6.64 -20.60 21.22
N GLY A 122 -5.41 -20.44 20.73
CA GLY A 122 -5.10 -20.58 19.30
C GLY A 122 -5.66 -19.48 18.36
N VAL A 123 -6.12 -18.35 18.90
CA VAL A 123 -6.68 -17.24 18.09
C VAL A 123 -5.60 -16.37 17.46
N CYS A 124 -4.70 -15.78 18.26
CA CYS A 124 -3.64 -14.89 17.79
C CYS A 124 -2.25 -15.49 18.08
N THR A 125 -1.87 -16.52 17.34
CA THR A 125 -0.56 -17.20 17.47
C THR A 125 -0.23 -17.94 16.16
N GLN A 126 1.06 -18.01 15.83
CA GLN A 126 1.61 -18.79 14.73
C GLN A 126 2.20 -20.13 15.21
N ASP A 127 2.35 -20.34 16.52
CA ASP A 127 2.80 -21.60 17.11
C ASP A 127 1.80 -22.73 16.82
N GLU A 128 2.28 -23.84 16.25
CA GLU A 128 1.42 -24.94 15.80
C GLU A 128 0.69 -25.64 16.96
N ALA A 129 1.36 -25.84 18.10
CA ALA A 129 0.79 -26.51 19.26
C ALA A 129 -0.29 -25.64 19.93
N LEU A 130 -0.14 -24.32 19.90
CA LEU A 130 -1.17 -23.39 20.38
C LEU A 130 -2.31 -23.22 19.38
N ARG A 131 -2.03 -23.17 18.07
CA ARG A 131 -3.06 -23.16 17.01
C ARG A 131 -3.96 -24.38 17.06
N ALA A 132 -3.42 -25.56 17.41
CA ALA A 132 -4.19 -26.78 17.61
C ALA A 132 -5.27 -26.67 18.70
N LYS A 133 -5.19 -25.66 19.58
CA LYS A 133 -6.19 -25.38 20.64
C LYS A 133 -7.36 -24.52 20.16
N PHE A 134 -7.34 -24.04 18.91
CA PHE A 134 -8.41 -23.21 18.36
C PHE A 134 -9.70 -24.02 18.18
N THR A 135 -10.79 -23.52 18.77
CA THR A 135 -12.13 -24.16 18.70
C THR A 135 -13.19 -23.25 18.09
N GLY A 136 -12.78 -22.13 17.47
CA GLY A 136 -13.69 -21.24 16.77
C GLY A 136 -14.23 -21.89 15.50
N ASN A 137 -15.45 -21.53 15.12
CA ASN A 137 -16.06 -21.99 13.88
C ASN A 137 -16.97 -20.89 13.30
N ALA A 138 -17.38 -21.07 12.05
CA ALA A 138 -18.23 -20.11 11.34
C ALA A 138 -19.59 -19.94 12.04
N ASP A 139 -20.21 -21.02 12.52
CA ASP A 139 -21.52 -21.00 13.15
C ASP A 139 -21.56 -20.09 14.39
N LYS A 140 -20.49 -20.07 15.20
CA LYS A 140 -20.37 -19.17 16.35
C LYS A 140 -20.42 -17.70 15.93
N VAL A 141 -19.78 -17.34 14.81
CA VAL A 141 -19.81 -15.98 14.27
C VAL A 141 -21.17 -15.66 13.66
N VAL A 142 -21.78 -16.60 12.92
CA VAL A 142 -23.13 -16.45 12.38
C VAL A 142 -24.14 -16.21 13.51
N ASN A 143 -24.05 -16.96 14.60
CA ASN A 143 -24.91 -16.78 15.77
C ASN A 143 -24.73 -15.40 16.41
N LEU A 144 -23.49 -14.93 16.58
CA LEU A 144 -23.21 -13.59 17.10
C LEU A 144 -23.90 -12.51 16.25
N ILE A 145 -23.71 -12.54 14.92
CA ILE A 145 -24.32 -11.56 14.02
C ILE A 145 -25.84 -11.69 14.00
N THR A 146 -26.38 -12.90 14.10
CA THR A 146 -27.83 -13.16 14.19
C THR A 146 -28.43 -12.54 15.45
N PHE A 147 -27.76 -12.65 16.61
CA PHE A 147 -28.19 -12.03 17.85
C PHE A 147 -28.13 -10.49 17.78
N TYR A 148 -27.07 -9.93 17.21
CA TYR A 148 -26.99 -8.48 16.97
C TYR A 148 -28.15 -8.00 16.10
N ALA A 149 -28.41 -8.71 15.00
CA ALA A 149 -29.50 -8.35 14.10
C ALA A 149 -30.88 -8.47 14.77
N GLN A 150 -31.08 -9.47 15.64
CA GLN A 150 -32.31 -9.62 16.42
C GLN A 150 -32.48 -8.45 17.39
N GLU A 151 -31.45 -8.11 18.17
CA GLU A 151 -31.50 -6.99 19.11
C GLU A 151 -31.74 -5.65 18.39
N VAL A 152 -31.11 -5.43 17.23
CA VAL A 152 -31.38 -4.26 16.38
C VAL A 152 -32.86 -4.18 16.00
N ARG A 153 -33.46 -5.30 15.54
CA ARG A 153 -34.90 -5.34 15.19
C ARG A 153 -35.80 -5.03 16.38
N GLU A 154 -35.47 -5.56 17.55
CA GLU A 154 -36.21 -5.31 18.80
C GLU A 154 -36.17 -3.84 19.20
N ILE A 155 -34.99 -3.21 19.11
CA ILE A 155 -34.83 -1.79 19.41
C ILE A 155 -35.59 -0.93 18.39
N LEU A 156 -35.46 -1.21 17.09
CA LEU A 156 -36.18 -0.49 16.04
C LEU A 156 -37.70 -0.56 16.26
N ALA A 157 -38.22 -1.75 16.56
CA ALA A 157 -39.63 -1.94 16.87
C ALA A 157 -40.06 -1.12 18.11
N SER A 158 -39.22 -1.03 19.13
CA SER A 158 -39.52 -0.26 20.35
C SER A 158 -39.65 1.24 20.13
N ILE A 159 -38.98 1.79 19.10
CA ILE A 159 -39.05 3.21 18.71
C ILE A 159 -39.99 3.46 17.52
N GLY A 160 -40.69 2.42 17.05
CA GLY A 160 -41.67 2.50 15.96
C GLY A 160 -41.07 2.51 14.55
N ALA A 161 -39.78 2.25 14.39
CA ALA A 161 -39.11 2.15 13.10
C ALA A 161 -39.23 0.72 12.52
N ARG A 162 -39.43 0.59 11.20
CA ARG A 162 -39.57 -0.71 10.53
C ARG A 162 -38.27 -1.20 9.90
N SER A 163 -37.30 -0.30 9.71
CA SER A 163 -36.02 -0.61 9.10
C SER A 163 -34.91 0.29 9.67
N LEU A 164 -33.66 -0.13 9.49
CA LEU A 164 -32.51 0.67 9.88
C LEU A 164 -32.42 1.97 9.05
N ASP A 165 -32.91 1.93 7.81
CA ASP A 165 -32.85 3.05 6.87
C ASP A 165 -33.72 4.23 7.34
N GLU A 166 -34.78 3.97 8.13
CA GLU A 166 -35.63 5.00 8.74
C GLU A 166 -34.95 5.77 9.86
N VAL A 167 -33.85 5.26 10.42
CA VAL A 167 -33.17 5.85 11.57
C VAL A 167 -31.75 6.35 11.27
N ILE A 168 -31.22 6.10 10.06
CA ILE A 168 -29.87 6.57 9.70
C ILE A 168 -29.83 8.10 9.69
N GLY A 169 -28.91 8.68 10.47
CA GLY A 169 -28.75 10.13 10.61
C GLY A 169 -29.82 10.83 11.45
N ARG A 170 -30.76 10.08 12.04
CA ARG A 170 -31.83 10.61 12.92
C ARG A 170 -31.33 10.84 14.34
N ALA A 171 -30.39 11.78 14.48
CA ALA A 171 -29.83 12.18 15.77
C ALA A 171 -30.89 12.79 16.71
N ASP A 172 -32.01 13.28 16.19
CA ASP A 172 -33.17 13.76 16.94
C ASP A 172 -33.86 12.67 17.79
N LEU A 173 -33.64 11.39 17.47
CA LEU A 173 -34.13 10.26 18.27
C LEU A 173 -33.25 10.01 19.51
N LEU A 174 -32.14 10.72 19.65
CA LEU A 174 -31.21 10.62 20.77
C LEU A 174 -31.36 11.83 21.69
N SER A 175 -31.37 11.57 23.00
CA SER A 175 -31.29 12.63 24.01
C SER A 175 -30.25 12.28 25.06
N GLN A 176 -29.48 13.30 25.47
CA GLN A 176 -28.58 13.17 26.60
C GLN A 176 -29.39 13.08 27.89
N VAL A 177 -29.13 12.05 28.69
CA VAL A 177 -29.73 11.91 30.01
C VAL A 177 -28.65 12.20 31.05
N SER A 178 -28.83 13.27 31.84
CA SER A 178 -27.98 13.51 33.01
C SER A 178 -28.40 12.57 34.15
N ARG A 179 -27.47 11.72 34.60
CA ARG A 179 -27.67 10.78 35.72
C ARG A 179 -26.52 10.83 36.74
N GLY A 180 -25.66 11.85 36.65
CA GLY A 180 -24.49 12.00 37.53
C GLY A 180 -24.86 12.45 38.95
N SER A 181 -23.93 12.26 39.88
CA SER A 181 -23.98 12.93 41.18
C SER A 181 -23.84 14.44 41.00
N ALA A 182 -24.50 15.25 41.83
CA ALA A 182 -24.54 16.72 41.69
C ALA A 182 -23.18 17.46 41.73
N HIS A 183 -22.08 16.75 41.99
CA HIS A 183 -20.71 17.27 42.00
C HIS A 183 -19.91 16.95 40.73
N LEU A 184 -20.53 16.29 39.74
CA LEU A 184 -19.92 16.05 38.44
C LEU A 184 -20.43 17.10 37.45
N ASP A 185 -19.49 17.70 36.71
CA ASP A 185 -19.84 18.54 35.57
C ASP A 185 -20.41 17.65 34.46
N ASP A 186 -21.56 18.04 33.93
CA ASP A 186 -22.17 17.36 32.79
C ASP A 186 -21.37 17.66 31.50
N LEU A 187 -21.20 16.64 30.66
CA LEU A 187 -20.67 16.83 29.32
C LEU A 187 -21.70 17.54 28.45
N ASP A 188 -21.24 18.35 27.49
CA ASP A 188 -22.12 18.87 26.44
C ASP A 188 -22.09 17.92 25.23
N LEU A 189 -23.14 17.11 25.05
CA LEU A 189 -23.28 16.23 23.89
C LEU A 189 -24.02 16.89 22.72
N ASN A 190 -24.45 18.16 22.84
CA ASN A 190 -25.16 18.83 21.75
C ASN A 190 -24.43 18.79 20.40
N PRO A 191 -23.10 18.95 20.32
CA PRO A 191 -22.39 18.84 19.03
C PRO A 191 -22.63 17.50 18.30
N LEU A 192 -22.92 16.42 19.03
CA LEU A 192 -23.22 15.11 18.46
C LEU A 192 -24.68 14.96 18.00
N LEU A 193 -25.57 15.81 18.51
CA LEU A 193 -27.02 15.69 18.33
C LEU A 193 -27.57 16.68 17.29
N ILE A 194 -26.73 17.60 16.81
CA ILE A 194 -27.12 18.56 15.77
C ILE A 194 -27.33 17.84 14.45
N THR A 195 -28.55 18.00 13.91
CA THR A 195 -28.88 17.69 12.52
C THR A 195 -28.50 18.85 11.61
N VAL A 196 -27.98 18.54 10.43
CA VAL A 196 -27.61 19.55 9.42
C VAL A 196 -28.82 19.82 8.52
N ASP A 197 -29.04 21.09 8.17
CA ASP A 197 -30.05 21.48 7.20
C ASP A 197 -29.88 20.70 5.87
N GLY A 198 -30.98 20.16 5.34
CA GLY A 198 -30.98 19.33 4.13
C GLY A 198 -30.68 17.84 4.37
N ALA A 199 -30.54 17.40 5.64
CA ALA A 199 -30.39 15.98 5.96
C ALA A 199 -31.58 15.12 5.51
N GLU A 200 -32.78 15.70 5.46
CA GLU A 200 -34.02 15.04 5.00
C GLU A 200 -34.00 14.70 3.50
N ASP A 201 -33.21 15.43 2.71
CA ASP A 201 -33.08 15.23 1.26
C ASP A 201 -32.00 14.18 0.90
N ILE A 202 -31.29 13.64 1.90
CA ILE A 202 -30.19 12.69 1.67
C ILE A 202 -30.76 11.30 1.40
N VAL A 203 -30.52 10.80 0.18
CA VAL A 203 -30.83 9.41 -0.18
C VAL A 203 -29.61 8.53 0.08
N TYR A 204 -29.76 7.56 0.99
CA TYR A 204 -28.75 6.55 1.27
C TYR A 204 -28.93 5.34 0.33
N ASP A 205 -28.03 5.18 -0.64
CA ASP A 205 -28.00 4.00 -1.52
C ASP A 205 -26.74 3.15 -1.28
N ARG A 206 -26.87 2.09 -0.48
CA ARG A 206 -25.80 1.12 -0.22
C ARG A 206 -25.49 0.23 -1.44
N ASN A 207 -26.46 0.06 -2.33
CA ASN A 207 -26.33 -0.75 -3.54
C ASN A 207 -25.75 0.04 -4.73
N ARG A 208 -25.49 1.34 -4.56
CA ARG A 208 -24.92 2.17 -5.62
C ARG A 208 -23.66 1.53 -6.21
N PRO A 209 -23.46 1.62 -7.53
CA PRO A 209 -22.23 1.17 -8.15
C PRO A 209 -21.03 1.95 -7.60
N ARG A 210 -19.82 1.45 -7.85
CA ARG A 210 -18.61 2.21 -7.53
C ARG A 210 -18.64 3.56 -8.27
N THR A 211 -18.05 4.57 -7.65
CA THR A 211 -17.81 5.87 -8.27
C THR A 211 -16.96 5.69 -9.52
N PRO A 212 -17.43 6.11 -10.71
CA PRO A 212 -16.67 5.96 -11.92
C PRO A 212 -15.43 6.86 -11.90
N VAL A 213 -14.35 6.35 -12.48
CA VAL A 213 -13.11 7.10 -12.73
C VAL A 213 -12.93 7.25 -14.23
N ASP A 214 -12.26 8.33 -14.62
CA ASP A 214 -12.05 8.64 -16.03
C ASP A 214 -11.03 7.66 -16.62
N ASP A 215 -11.21 7.34 -17.89
CA ASP A 215 -10.29 6.49 -18.62
C ASP A 215 -8.92 7.15 -18.81
N THR A 216 -7.89 6.31 -18.97
CA THR A 216 -6.52 6.73 -19.30
C THR A 216 -6.15 6.16 -20.68
N LEU A 217 -4.88 6.34 -21.08
CA LEU A 217 -4.34 5.74 -22.30
C LEU A 217 -4.59 4.22 -22.40
N ASP A 218 -4.75 3.54 -21.26
CA ASP A 218 -5.07 2.11 -21.23
C ASP A 218 -6.38 1.77 -21.94
N ALA A 219 -7.32 2.71 -22.08
CA ALA A 219 -8.53 2.44 -22.84
C ALA A 219 -8.26 2.20 -24.32
N GLU A 220 -7.33 2.96 -24.88
CA GLU A 220 -6.84 2.81 -26.24
C GLU A 220 -5.94 1.57 -26.35
N ILE A 221 -4.99 1.41 -25.42
CA ILE A 221 -4.10 0.24 -25.38
C ILE A 221 -4.88 -1.07 -25.37
N VAL A 222 -5.91 -1.20 -24.52
CA VAL A 222 -6.71 -2.43 -24.41
C VAL A 222 -7.48 -2.71 -25.71
N LYS A 223 -7.98 -1.66 -26.37
CA LYS A 223 -8.65 -1.80 -27.66
C LYS A 223 -7.69 -2.26 -28.75
N ASP A 224 -6.50 -1.65 -28.81
CA ASP A 224 -5.52 -1.95 -29.84
C ASP A 224 -4.81 -3.30 -29.58
N ALA A 225 -4.73 -3.72 -28.31
CA ALA A 225 -4.21 -5.02 -27.88
C ALA A 225 -5.25 -6.15 -27.94
N ALA A 226 -6.38 -5.99 -28.64
CA ALA A 226 -7.44 -7.00 -28.69
C ALA A 226 -6.92 -8.38 -29.11
N ARG A 227 -6.09 -8.47 -30.16
CA ARG A 227 -5.50 -9.74 -30.63
C ARG A 227 -4.59 -10.40 -29.57
N PHE A 228 -3.87 -9.61 -28.78
CA PHE A 228 -3.12 -10.14 -27.65
C PHE A 228 -4.05 -10.68 -26.56
N LEU A 229 -5.10 -9.94 -26.21
CA LEU A 229 -6.00 -10.30 -25.10
C LEU A 229 -6.98 -11.43 -25.45
N GLU A 230 -7.28 -11.63 -26.73
CA GLU A 230 -8.22 -12.65 -27.23
C GLU A 230 -7.51 -13.89 -27.74
N ASP A 231 -6.47 -13.72 -28.57
CA ASP A 231 -5.79 -14.83 -29.25
C ASP A 231 -4.42 -15.17 -28.64
N GLY A 232 -3.90 -14.35 -27.73
CA GLY A 232 -2.57 -14.53 -27.13
C GLY A 232 -1.41 -14.13 -28.03
N GLU A 233 -1.65 -13.33 -29.08
CA GLU A 233 -0.61 -12.88 -30.01
C GLU A 233 0.43 -11.98 -29.34
N LYS A 234 1.70 -12.11 -29.73
CA LYS A 234 2.75 -11.17 -29.31
C LYS A 234 2.57 -9.84 -30.05
N MET A 235 2.51 -8.73 -29.33
CA MET A 235 2.18 -7.42 -29.89
C MET A 235 3.13 -6.31 -29.44
N GLN A 236 3.27 -5.31 -30.31
CA GLN A 236 3.99 -4.08 -30.02
C GLN A 236 3.13 -2.87 -30.41
N LEU A 237 3.00 -1.92 -29.49
CA LEU A 237 2.20 -0.69 -29.65
C LEU A 237 3.05 0.55 -29.34
N SER A 238 2.69 1.70 -29.91
CA SER A 238 3.45 2.95 -29.78
C SER A 238 2.53 4.14 -29.53
N TYR A 239 2.82 4.96 -28.52
CA TYR A 239 2.02 6.13 -28.17
C TYR A 239 2.88 7.33 -27.76
N ALA A 240 2.36 8.54 -27.97
CA ALA A 240 2.90 9.75 -27.36
C ALA A 240 2.27 9.96 -25.97
N VAL A 241 3.07 10.31 -24.97
CA VAL A 241 2.61 10.48 -23.58
C VAL A 241 2.90 11.88 -23.03
N ARG A 242 2.09 12.27 -22.04
CA ARG A 242 2.19 13.52 -21.28
C ARG A 242 1.99 13.21 -19.81
N ASN A 243 2.47 14.11 -18.94
CA ASN A 243 2.35 13.95 -17.49
C ASN A 243 0.90 13.82 -16.97
N THR A 244 -0.09 14.19 -17.78
CA THR A 244 -1.52 13.99 -17.50
C THR A 244 -1.99 12.55 -17.69
N HIS A 245 -1.28 11.73 -18.47
CA HIS A 245 -1.56 10.31 -18.65
C HIS A 245 -0.99 9.53 -17.46
N ARG A 246 -1.86 9.23 -16.50
CA ARG A 246 -1.52 8.52 -15.25
C ARG A 246 -1.79 7.02 -15.40
N THR A 247 -1.14 6.22 -14.56
CA THR A 247 -1.40 4.77 -14.39
C THR A 247 -1.37 3.98 -15.71
N ILE A 248 -0.49 4.37 -16.63
CA ILE A 248 -0.37 3.69 -17.93
C ILE A 248 0.10 2.25 -17.69
N GLY A 249 -0.59 1.28 -18.29
CA GLY A 249 -0.35 -0.16 -18.18
C GLY A 249 -1.12 -0.84 -17.04
N THR A 250 -1.71 -0.10 -16.09
CA THR A 250 -2.37 -0.71 -14.92
C THR A 250 -3.67 -1.43 -15.28
N ARG A 251 -4.52 -0.84 -16.12
CA ARG A 251 -5.77 -1.49 -16.54
C ARG A 251 -5.47 -2.61 -17.55
N THR A 252 -4.48 -2.42 -18.41
CA THR A 252 -3.94 -3.46 -19.30
C THR A 252 -3.46 -4.67 -18.50
N SER A 253 -2.71 -4.42 -17.42
CA SER A 253 -2.29 -5.47 -16.47
C SER A 253 -3.48 -6.20 -15.86
N SER A 254 -4.53 -5.49 -15.43
CA SER A 254 -5.77 -6.13 -14.94
C SER A 254 -6.38 -7.08 -15.99
N HIS A 255 -6.39 -6.71 -17.27
CA HIS A 255 -6.89 -7.59 -18.33
C HIS A 255 -5.99 -8.80 -18.54
N ILE A 256 -4.66 -8.63 -18.49
CA ILE A 256 -3.70 -9.74 -18.55
C ILE A 256 -3.98 -10.73 -17.43
N VAL A 257 -4.12 -10.26 -16.19
CA VAL A 257 -4.35 -11.12 -15.03
C VAL A 257 -5.71 -11.82 -15.11
N GLN A 258 -6.76 -11.14 -15.55
CA GLN A 258 -8.09 -11.75 -15.70
C GLN A 258 -8.13 -12.83 -16.79
N ARG A 259 -7.35 -12.67 -17.86
CA ARG A 259 -7.35 -13.60 -19.00
C ARG A 259 -6.35 -14.74 -18.83
N PHE A 260 -5.13 -14.43 -18.39
CA PHE A 260 -4.01 -15.36 -18.37
C PHE A 260 -3.56 -15.74 -16.95
N GLY A 261 -3.97 -14.98 -15.94
CA GLY A 261 -3.52 -15.16 -14.54
C GLY A 261 -2.16 -14.53 -14.25
N MET A 262 -1.83 -14.44 -12.96
CA MET A 262 -0.51 -13.94 -12.49
C MET A 262 0.64 -14.91 -12.77
N ARG A 263 0.37 -16.21 -12.78
CA ARG A 263 1.37 -17.27 -13.06
C ARG A 263 1.20 -17.79 -14.48
N ASN A 264 1.14 -16.88 -15.44
CA ASN A 264 0.95 -17.20 -16.85
C ASN A 264 2.27 -17.69 -17.48
N SER A 265 2.18 -18.23 -18.70
CA SER A 265 3.30 -18.69 -19.51
C SER A 265 3.66 -17.72 -20.64
N LEU A 266 3.25 -16.45 -20.53
CA LEU A 266 3.61 -15.44 -21.52
C LEU A 266 5.13 -15.26 -21.52
N GLN A 267 5.69 -15.08 -22.71
CA GLN A 267 7.10 -14.72 -22.79
C GLN A 267 7.32 -13.35 -22.14
N GLN A 268 8.55 -13.08 -21.70
CA GLN A 268 8.91 -11.72 -21.35
C GLN A 268 8.65 -10.81 -22.56
N ASP A 269 8.05 -9.65 -22.31
CA ASP A 269 7.73 -8.63 -23.33
C ASP A 269 6.73 -9.10 -24.40
N HIS A 270 5.80 -9.98 -24.04
CA HIS A 270 4.76 -10.48 -24.95
C HIS A 270 3.83 -9.37 -25.45
N LEU A 271 3.51 -8.41 -24.60
CA LEU A 271 2.90 -7.14 -24.98
C LEU A 271 3.88 -6.02 -24.66
N LYS A 272 4.50 -5.46 -25.70
CA LYS A 272 5.43 -4.33 -25.59
C LYS A 272 4.73 -3.02 -25.94
N ILE A 273 4.79 -2.03 -25.05
CA ILE A 273 4.22 -0.70 -25.27
C ILE A 273 5.34 0.32 -25.20
N MET A 274 5.58 1.00 -26.33
CA MET A 274 6.55 2.07 -26.45
C MET A 274 5.87 3.42 -26.28
N LEU A 275 6.42 4.25 -25.40
CA LEU A 275 5.88 5.53 -25.01
C LEU A 275 6.93 6.60 -25.27
N SER A 276 6.53 7.71 -25.88
CA SER A 276 7.43 8.84 -26.18
C SER A 276 6.93 10.11 -25.50
N GLY A 277 7.75 10.70 -24.62
CA GLY A 277 7.41 11.90 -23.84
C GLY A 277 7.54 11.69 -22.33
N SER A 278 6.77 12.45 -21.55
CA SER A 278 6.78 12.38 -20.08
C SER A 278 5.60 11.55 -19.57
N ALA A 279 5.86 10.44 -18.88
CA ALA A 279 4.82 9.63 -18.28
C ALA A 279 4.34 10.25 -16.96
N GLY A 280 3.01 10.29 -16.78
CA GLY A 280 2.41 10.74 -15.53
C GLY A 280 2.65 9.78 -14.36
N GLN A 281 2.05 10.14 -13.23
CA GLN A 281 2.12 9.40 -11.98
C GLN A 281 1.72 7.93 -12.13
N SER A 282 2.41 7.04 -11.42
CA SER A 282 2.10 5.60 -11.33
C SER A 282 2.25 4.83 -12.66
N LEU A 283 3.21 5.19 -13.51
CA LEU A 283 3.57 4.42 -14.70
C LEU A 283 3.81 2.94 -14.34
N GLY A 284 3.12 2.03 -15.04
CA GLY A 284 3.27 0.59 -14.87
C GLY A 284 2.92 0.07 -13.49
N ALA A 285 2.11 0.80 -12.71
CA ALA A 285 1.67 0.32 -11.41
C ALA A 285 0.94 -1.03 -11.56
N PHE A 286 1.37 -2.01 -10.77
CA PHE A 286 0.88 -3.39 -10.80
C PHE A 286 1.06 -4.11 -12.15
N ALA A 287 2.05 -3.75 -12.96
CA ALA A 287 2.31 -4.43 -14.23
C ALA A 287 2.62 -5.94 -14.02
N ALA A 288 1.84 -6.79 -14.68
CA ALA A 288 1.89 -8.25 -14.59
C ALA A 288 2.89 -8.87 -15.60
N PRO A 289 3.23 -10.16 -15.46
CA PRO A 289 4.14 -10.84 -16.38
C PRO A 289 3.65 -10.80 -17.82
N GLY A 290 4.58 -10.58 -18.75
CA GLY A 290 4.33 -10.44 -20.17
C GLY A 290 4.11 -8.99 -20.64
N LEU A 291 3.87 -8.04 -19.73
CA LEU A 291 3.78 -6.62 -20.07
C LEU A 291 5.15 -5.93 -19.99
N LYS A 292 5.57 -5.27 -21.08
CA LYS A 292 6.71 -4.35 -21.09
C LYS A 292 6.29 -2.95 -21.46
N LEU A 293 6.72 -1.98 -20.66
CA LEU A 293 6.58 -0.56 -20.93
C LEU A 293 7.95 0.06 -21.17
N GLU A 294 8.18 0.67 -22.33
CA GLU A 294 9.41 1.38 -22.65
C GLU A 294 9.10 2.86 -22.85
N VAL A 295 9.69 3.73 -22.03
CA VAL A 295 9.54 5.18 -22.12
C VAL A 295 10.82 5.80 -22.65
N ALA A 296 10.73 6.40 -23.84
CA ALA A 296 11.73 7.34 -24.34
C ALA A 296 11.32 8.75 -23.88
N GLY A 297 12.01 9.28 -22.88
CA GLY A 297 11.67 10.53 -22.19
C GLY A 297 11.92 10.40 -20.68
N ASP A 298 10.91 10.72 -19.88
CA ASP A 298 10.96 10.72 -18.41
C ASP A 298 9.65 10.21 -17.78
N ALA A 299 9.64 9.99 -16.46
CA ALA A 299 8.43 9.65 -15.72
C ALA A 299 8.36 10.33 -14.35
N ASN A 300 7.13 10.59 -13.89
CA ASN A 300 6.86 11.16 -12.57
C ASN A 300 6.92 10.09 -11.45
N ASP A 301 6.38 10.38 -10.26
CA ASP A 301 6.48 9.48 -9.11
C ASP A 301 5.74 8.14 -9.30
N TYR A 302 6.08 7.19 -8.44
CA TYR A 302 5.44 5.88 -8.34
C TYR A 302 5.62 4.96 -9.55
N VAL A 303 6.68 5.14 -10.35
CA VAL A 303 7.03 4.19 -11.42
C VAL A 303 7.14 2.79 -10.83
N GLY A 304 6.42 1.83 -11.44
CA GLY A 304 6.40 0.45 -10.98
C GLY A 304 5.86 0.27 -9.56
N LYS A 305 4.99 1.16 -9.05
CA LYS A 305 4.31 0.95 -7.77
C LYS A 305 3.62 -0.42 -7.75
N GLY A 306 3.97 -1.26 -6.77
CA GLY A 306 3.50 -2.64 -6.68
C GLY A 306 3.80 -3.47 -7.93
N LEU A 307 4.94 -3.26 -8.60
CA LEU A 307 5.35 -4.06 -9.76
C LEU A 307 5.21 -5.56 -9.44
N SER A 308 4.65 -6.32 -10.39
CA SER A 308 4.16 -7.69 -10.14
C SER A 308 4.51 -8.65 -11.29
N GLY A 309 5.66 -8.46 -11.92
CA GLY A 309 6.27 -9.36 -12.90
C GLY A 309 6.45 -8.76 -14.29
N GLY A 310 5.92 -7.57 -14.53
CA GLY A 310 6.18 -6.81 -15.76
C GLY A 310 7.60 -6.22 -15.82
N THR A 311 7.92 -5.66 -16.98
CA THR A 311 9.18 -4.94 -17.22
C THR A 311 8.91 -3.47 -17.54
N ILE A 312 9.60 -2.56 -16.88
CA ILE A 312 9.53 -1.12 -17.15
C ILE A 312 10.93 -0.64 -17.51
N VAL A 313 11.03 0.09 -18.61
CA VAL A 313 12.27 0.69 -19.10
C VAL A 313 12.04 2.18 -19.27
N VAL A 314 12.91 3.01 -18.72
CA VAL A 314 12.87 4.48 -18.88
C VAL A 314 14.25 4.96 -19.32
N ARG A 315 14.32 5.68 -20.42
CA ARG A 315 15.58 6.22 -20.93
C ARG A 315 15.34 7.58 -21.59
N PRO A 316 16.33 8.48 -21.61
CA PRO A 316 16.20 9.75 -22.30
C PRO A 316 15.89 9.52 -23.80
N HIS A 317 15.34 10.55 -24.45
CA HIS A 317 15.30 10.56 -25.91
C HIS A 317 16.72 10.42 -26.47
N MET A 318 16.90 9.68 -27.57
CA MET A 318 18.23 9.47 -28.18
C MET A 318 18.93 10.77 -28.59
N ALA A 319 18.16 11.82 -28.89
CA ALA A 319 18.66 13.14 -29.24
C ALA A 319 18.94 14.04 -28.01
N SER A 320 18.72 13.55 -26.79
CA SER A 320 18.96 14.31 -25.57
C SER A 320 20.46 14.56 -25.41
N PRO A 321 20.89 15.81 -25.17
CA PRO A 321 22.29 16.12 -24.87
C PRO A 321 22.66 15.84 -23.40
N LEU A 322 21.70 15.43 -22.57
CA LEU A 322 21.92 15.23 -21.13
C LEU A 322 22.74 13.97 -20.86
N VAL A 323 23.67 14.09 -19.91
CA VAL A 323 24.31 12.93 -19.29
C VAL A 323 23.29 12.28 -18.36
N ALA A 324 22.80 11.10 -18.74
CA ALA A 324 21.74 10.39 -18.03
C ALA A 324 22.03 10.25 -16.53
N ALA A 325 23.24 9.80 -16.18
CA ALA A 325 23.67 9.55 -14.80
C ALA A 325 23.60 10.78 -13.87
N ASP A 326 23.69 11.99 -14.43
CA ASP A 326 23.70 13.23 -13.66
C ASP A 326 22.30 13.86 -13.54
N ASN A 327 21.29 13.29 -14.19
CA ASN A 327 19.97 13.88 -14.34
C ASN A 327 18.86 12.96 -13.82
N THR A 328 17.85 13.56 -13.18
CA THR A 328 16.66 12.83 -12.75
C THR A 328 15.82 12.41 -13.96
N ILE A 329 15.41 11.14 -13.96
CA ILE A 329 14.55 10.58 -15.01
C ILE A 329 13.25 9.96 -14.48
N ILE A 330 13.25 9.53 -13.21
CA ILE A 330 12.07 9.01 -12.52
C ILE A 330 11.90 9.68 -11.16
N GLY A 331 10.65 9.88 -10.74
CA GLY A 331 10.31 10.57 -9.51
C GLY A 331 10.53 9.78 -8.22
N ASN A 332 9.71 10.06 -7.22
CA ASN A 332 9.79 9.52 -5.87
C ASN A 332 9.04 8.18 -5.72
N THR A 333 9.34 7.45 -4.65
CA THR A 333 8.56 6.28 -4.20
C THR A 333 8.38 5.22 -5.31
N VAL A 334 9.41 5.10 -6.15
CA VAL A 334 9.52 4.14 -7.24
C VAL A 334 9.58 2.73 -6.65
N LEU A 335 8.92 1.77 -7.30
CA LEU A 335 8.82 0.38 -6.87
C LEU A 335 8.20 0.16 -5.48
N TYR A 336 7.36 1.11 -5.03
CA TYR A 336 6.73 1.01 -3.71
C TYR A 336 5.99 -0.33 -3.52
N GLY A 337 6.49 -1.15 -2.60
CA GLY A 337 5.88 -2.44 -2.26
C GLY A 337 6.00 -3.52 -3.35
N ALA A 338 6.89 -3.38 -4.33
CA ALA A 338 6.94 -4.30 -5.47
C ALA A 338 7.15 -5.76 -5.07
N THR A 339 6.45 -6.69 -5.73
CA THR A 339 6.56 -8.15 -5.52
C THR A 339 6.83 -8.85 -6.85
N ASP A 340 7.98 -8.44 -7.40
CA ASP A 340 8.76 -8.94 -8.53
C ASP A 340 8.45 -8.36 -9.94
N GLY A 341 9.37 -8.52 -10.89
CA GLY A 341 9.45 -7.79 -12.16
C GLY A 341 10.76 -7.00 -12.30
N TYR A 342 10.96 -6.35 -13.44
CA TYR A 342 12.19 -5.61 -13.76
C TYR A 342 11.94 -4.12 -13.99
N LEU A 343 12.81 -3.27 -13.45
CA LEU A 343 12.88 -1.84 -13.78
C LEU A 343 14.30 -1.46 -14.23
N PHE A 344 14.42 -0.86 -15.40
CA PHE A 344 15.68 -0.29 -15.89
C PHE A 344 15.48 1.19 -16.21
N ALA A 345 16.18 2.08 -15.50
CA ALA A 345 16.07 3.52 -15.76
C ALA A 345 17.44 4.17 -15.95
N ALA A 346 17.71 4.66 -17.16
CA ALA A 346 18.94 5.37 -17.48
C ALA A 346 18.88 6.80 -16.94
N GLY A 347 19.22 6.95 -15.67
CA GLY A 347 19.27 8.21 -14.95
C GLY A 347 18.91 8.06 -13.47
N ARG A 348 18.80 9.20 -12.78
CA ARG A 348 18.60 9.23 -11.32
C ARG A 348 17.12 9.11 -10.95
N ALA A 349 16.86 8.41 -9.84
CA ALA A 349 15.57 8.37 -9.17
C ALA A 349 15.48 9.45 -8.07
N GLY A 350 14.25 9.83 -7.72
CA GLY A 350 13.97 10.72 -6.58
C GLY A 350 14.13 10.04 -5.21
N GLU A 351 13.44 10.58 -4.22
CA GLU A 351 13.42 10.10 -2.84
C GLU A 351 12.65 8.78 -2.70
N ARG A 352 13.00 7.99 -1.67
CA ARG A 352 12.33 6.72 -1.35
C ARG A 352 12.28 5.74 -2.52
N PHE A 353 13.34 5.72 -3.32
CA PHE A 353 13.52 4.71 -4.34
C PHE A 353 13.50 3.31 -3.72
N ALA A 354 12.77 2.37 -4.34
CA ALA A 354 12.64 0.98 -3.88
C ALA A 354 12.14 0.82 -2.43
N VAL A 355 11.37 1.81 -1.94
CA VAL A 355 10.78 1.74 -0.60
C VAL A 355 9.86 0.53 -0.48
N ARG A 356 10.11 -0.32 0.51
CA ARG A 356 9.40 -1.60 0.67
C ARG A 356 9.46 -2.53 -0.55
N ASN A 357 10.51 -2.49 -1.36
CA ASN A 357 10.69 -3.50 -2.40
C ASN A 357 10.77 -4.89 -1.75
N SER A 358 9.98 -5.83 -2.25
CA SER A 358 9.84 -7.19 -1.72
C SER A 358 10.06 -8.25 -2.80
N GLY A 359 10.70 -7.90 -3.93
CA GLY A 359 11.08 -8.90 -4.94
C GLY A 359 11.62 -8.36 -6.26
N ALA A 360 11.32 -7.12 -6.64
CA ALA A 360 11.71 -6.60 -7.95
C ALA A 360 13.23 -6.42 -8.10
N LYS A 361 13.69 -6.58 -9.34
CA LYS A 361 15.08 -6.33 -9.74
C LYS A 361 15.17 -5.02 -10.50
N VAL A 362 16.11 -4.18 -10.10
CA VAL A 362 16.16 -2.82 -10.62
C VAL A 362 17.59 -2.33 -10.84
N VAL A 363 17.79 -1.58 -11.92
CA VAL A 363 19.03 -0.86 -12.20
C VAL A 363 18.73 0.60 -12.54
N ILE A 364 19.33 1.53 -11.79
CA ILE A 364 19.25 2.99 -11.98
C ILE A 364 20.64 3.61 -11.89
N GLU A 365 20.79 4.90 -12.23
CA GLU A 365 22.09 5.59 -12.27
C GLU A 365 22.28 6.60 -11.11
N GLY A 366 21.54 6.41 -10.01
CA GLY A 366 21.64 7.21 -8.79
C GLY A 366 20.28 7.43 -8.14
N CYS A 367 20.23 7.76 -6.85
CA CYS A 367 18.96 8.02 -6.16
C CYS A 367 19.03 9.13 -5.12
N GLY A 368 17.86 9.65 -4.74
CA GLY A 368 17.70 10.61 -3.66
C GLY A 368 17.81 9.97 -2.27
N SER A 369 17.31 10.68 -1.26
CA SER A 369 17.31 10.21 0.13
C SER A 369 16.41 9.00 0.35
N ASN A 370 16.70 8.23 1.40
CA ASN A 370 15.89 7.08 1.85
C ASN A 370 15.75 5.98 0.78
N GLY A 371 16.76 5.79 -0.07
CA GLY A 371 16.80 4.67 -1.02
C GLY A 371 16.77 3.33 -0.29
N CYS A 372 16.04 2.35 -0.83
CA CYS A 372 15.85 1.01 -0.27
C CYS A 372 15.29 0.98 1.17
N GLU A 373 14.63 2.06 1.62
CA GLU A 373 13.97 2.13 2.93
C GLU A 373 12.94 0.99 3.07
N TYR A 374 13.03 0.22 4.16
CA TYR A 374 12.14 -0.92 4.43
C TYR A 374 12.12 -2.03 3.36
N MET A 375 13.14 -2.14 2.51
CA MET A 375 13.24 -3.22 1.52
C MET A 375 13.37 -4.58 2.22
N THR A 376 12.61 -5.58 1.74
CA THR A 376 12.53 -6.93 2.32
C THR A 376 12.87 -8.03 1.31
N GLY A 377 13.18 -7.68 0.06
CA GLY A 377 13.52 -8.65 -0.99
C GLY A 377 13.76 -7.97 -2.34
N GLY A 378 14.31 -8.73 -3.30
CA GLY A 378 14.70 -8.21 -4.62
C GLY A 378 16.16 -7.74 -4.67
N VAL A 379 16.54 -7.14 -5.80
CA VAL A 379 17.92 -6.69 -6.07
C VAL A 379 17.90 -5.26 -6.59
N ALA A 380 18.70 -4.37 -6.00
CA ALA A 380 18.81 -2.97 -6.42
C ALA A 380 20.25 -2.61 -6.80
N VAL A 381 20.50 -2.37 -8.09
CA VAL A 381 21.77 -1.88 -8.60
C VAL A 381 21.68 -0.37 -8.84
N ILE A 382 22.64 0.37 -8.31
CA ILE A 382 22.69 1.83 -8.41
C ILE A 382 24.05 2.23 -8.95
N LEU A 383 24.06 2.70 -10.20
CA LEU A 383 25.26 3.06 -10.98
C LEU A 383 25.67 4.52 -10.78
N GLY A 384 25.59 5.01 -9.54
CA GLY A 384 25.87 6.39 -9.20
C GLY A 384 25.58 6.70 -7.73
N GLU A 385 25.57 8.00 -7.40
CA GLU A 385 25.44 8.46 -6.02
C GLU A 385 24.08 8.12 -5.39
N ILE A 386 24.11 7.93 -4.07
CA ILE A 386 22.94 7.75 -3.22
C ILE A 386 22.73 8.95 -2.30
N GLY A 387 21.49 9.22 -1.91
CA GLY A 387 21.16 10.20 -0.88
C GLY A 387 21.24 9.64 0.53
N ALA A 388 21.12 10.54 1.51
CA ALA A 388 21.18 10.20 2.94
C ALA A 388 20.11 9.18 3.39
N ASN A 389 20.44 8.45 4.46
CA ASN A 389 19.62 7.43 5.10
C ASN A 389 19.32 6.22 4.19
N PHE A 390 20.26 5.85 3.32
CA PHE A 390 20.11 4.70 2.45
C PHE A 390 20.01 3.40 3.26
N GLY A 391 19.05 2.55 2.90
CA GLY A 391 18.80 1.22 3.46
C GLY A 391 18.26 1.20 4.89
N ALA A 392 17.70 2.32 5.37
CA ALA A 392 17.06 2.37 6.69
C ALA A 392 15.92 1.35 6.81
N GLY A 393 16.00 0.49 7.83
CA GLY A 393 15.02 -0.59 8.06
C GLY A 393 14.98 -1.65 6.96
N MET A 394 16.00 -1.75 6.10
CA MET A 394 16.10 -2.80 5.10
C MET A 394 16.43 -4.14 5.78
N THR A 395 15.51 -5.10 5.70
CA THR A 395 15.61 -6.40 6.39
C THR A 395 15.75 -7.59 5.44
N GLY A 396 15.63 -7.35 4.12
CA GLY A 396 15.88 -8.39 3.12
C GLY A 396 16.21 -7.84 1.73
N GLY A 397 16.75 -8.70 0.87
CA GLY A 397 17.23 -8.35 -0.47
C GLY A 397 18.71 -7.96 -0.52
N MET A 398 19.18 -7.56 -1.70
CA MET A 398 20.57 -7.18 -1.96
C MET A 398 20.62 -5.84 -2.70
N ALA A 399 21.58 -4.99 -2.36
CA ALA A 399 21.87 -3.80 -3.15
C ALA A 399 23.35 -3.72 -3.56
N TYR A 400 23.60 -3.17 -4.74
CA TYR A 400 24.94 -2.97 -5.29
C TYR A 400 25.10 -1.50 -5.66
N LEU A 401 26.07 -0.84 -5.04
CA LEU A 401 26.30 0.59 -5.19
C LEU A 401 27.62 0.82 -5.89
N TYR A 402 27.59 1.46 -7.06
CA TYR A 402 28.81 1.90 -7.73
C TYR A 402 29.29 3.21 -7.07
N ASP A 403 30.37 3.12 -6.29
CA ASP A 403 30.89 4.18 -5.44
C ASP A 403 32.40 4.41 -5.67
N PRO A 404 32.80 4.94 -6.84
CA PRO A 404 34.21 5.18 -7.14
C PRO A 404 34.86 6.24 -6.21
N GLU A 405 34.06 7.12 -5.60
CA GLU A 405 34.53 8.18 -4.70
C GLU A 405 34.56 7.76 -3.21
N GLY A 406 34.01 6.59 -2.87
CA GLY A 406 33.97 6.10 -1.49
C GLY A 406 33.02 6.89 -0.57
N ALA A 407 32.00 7.55 -1.14
CA ALA A 407 31.07 8.41 -0.41
C ALA A 407 29.86 7.66 0.18
N ALA A 408 29.52 6.48 -0.34
CA ALA A 408 28.27 5.77 -0.05
C ALA A 408 28.11 5.47 1.44
N LEU A 409 29.17 4.99 2.11
CA LEU A 409 29.13 4.63 3.53
C LEU A 409 28.65 5.78 4.43
N SER A 410 29.00 7.03 4.10
CA SER A 410 28.58 8.20 4.88
C SER A 410 27.09 8.54 4.74
N MET A 411 26.45 8.04 3.67
CA MET A 411 25.04 8.27 3.36
C MET A 411 24.13 7.12 3.82
N MET A 412 24.71 6.02 4.30
CA MET A 412 23.99 4.81 4.68
C MET A 412 23.55 4.79 6.14
N ASN A 413 22.41 4.16 6.40
CA ASN A 413 22.00 3.78 7.73
C ASN A 413 22.44 2.33 8.02
N LEU A 414 23.51 2.18 8.78
CA LEU A 414 24.15 0.88 9.07
C LEU A 414 23.52 0.11 10.25
N GLU A 415 22.38 0.56 10.79
CA GLU A 415 21.69 -0.10 11.91
C GLU A 415 21.42 -1.58 11.59
N THR A 416 20.88 -1.86 10.41
CA THR A 416 20.46 -3.20 9.96
C THR A 416 21.35 -3.80 8.87
N LEU A 417 22.37 -3.07 8.40
CA LEU A 417 23.13 -3.42 7.21
C LEU A 417 24.57 -3.85 7.52
N VAL A 418 25.11 -4.68 6.64
CA VAL A 418 26.54 -4.90 6.45
C VAL A 418 26.91 -4.57 5.02
N THR A 419 28.19 -4.24 4.81
CA THR A 419 28.70 -3.86 3.50
C THR A 419 30.03 -4.53 3.22
N CYS A 420 30.25 -4.95 1.98
CA CYS A 420 31.51 -5.53 1.53
C CYS A 420 31.78 -5.27 0.06
N PRO A 421 33.02 -5.48 -0.41
CA PRO A 421 33.29 -5.62 -1.84
C PRO A 421 32.54 -6.83 -2.42
N VAL A 422 32.20 -6.76 -3.70
CA VAL A 422 31.65 -7.91 -4.44
C VAL A 422 32.77 -8.92 -4.68
N ALA A 423 32.88 -9.94 -3.83
CA ALA A 423 33.98 -10.90 -3.85
C ALA A 423 33.61 -12.29 -4.35
N ASP A 424 32.38 -12.76 -4.11
CA ASP A 424 31.95 -14.09 -4.52
C ASP A 424 31.52 -14.11 -6.00
N PRO A 425 31.94 -15.10 -6.81
CA PRO A 425 31.55 -15.22 -8.21
C PRO A 425 30.03 -15.26 -8.44
N HIS A 426 29.25 -15.77 -7.49
CA HIS A 426 27.79 -15.78 -7.57
C HIS A 426 27.22 -14.35 -7.62
N TRP A 427 27.67 -13.50 -6.70
CA TRP A 427 27.24 -12.10 -6.62
C TRP A 427 27.80 -11.26 -7.75
N GLU A 428 29.04 -11.53 -8.18
CA GLU A 428 29.62 -10.88 -9.36
C GLU A 428 28.77 -11.18 -10.61
N ALA A 429 28.34 -12.43 -10.80
CA ALA A 429 27.49 -12.81 -11.93
C ALA A 429 26.09 -12.18 -11.87
N GLU A 430 25.46 -12.10 -10.69
CA GLU A 430 24.16 -11.42 -10.53
C GLU A 430 24.26 -9.93 -10.87
N LEU A 431 25.26 -9.24 -10.31
CA LEU A 431 25.49 -7.84 -10.58
C LEU A 431 25.77 -7.60 -12.07
N LYS A 432 26.73 -8.32 -12.64
CA LYS A 432 27.12 -8.16 -14.04
C LYS A 432 25.94 -8.40 -14.99
N GLY A 433 25.17 -9.46 -14.76
CA GLY A 433 23.99 -9.76 -15.57
C GLY A 433 22.92 -8.67 -15.52
N LEU A 434 22.74 -8.02 -14.37
CA LEU A 434 21.82 -6.88 -14.25
C LEU A 434 22.34 -5.63 -14.97
N VAL A 435 23.65 -5.35 -14.91
CA VAL A 435 24.26 -4.22 -15.63
C VAL A 435 24.22 -4.46 -17.15
N GLU A 436 24.47 -5.69 -17.61
CA GLU A 436 24.33 -6.10 -19.02
C GLU A 436 22.89 -5.92 -19.50
N ALA A 437 21.91 -6.39 -18.73
CA ALA A 437 20.49 -6.22 -19.05
C ALA A 437 20.10 -4.73 -19.08
N HIS A 438 20.60 -3.94 -18.14
CA HIS A 438 20.38 -2.50 -18.14
C HIS A 438 20.93 -1.84 -19.40
N HIS A 439 22.19 -2.12 -19.78
CA HIS A 439 22.78 -1.58 -21.00
C HIS A 439 22.00 -2.00 -22.25
N ALA A 440 21.57 -3.26 -22.34
CA ALA A 440 20.79 -3.77 -23.46
C ALA A 440 19.40 -3.09 -23.59
N GLU A 441 18.75 -2.82 -22.46
CA GLU A 441 17.41 -2.23 -22.42
C GLU A 441 17.41 -0.71 -22.58
N THR A 442 18.40 -0.02 -22.00
CA THR A 442 18.41 1.44 -21.94
C THR A 442 19.37 2.10 -22.92
N GLY A 443 20.37 1.37 -23.42
CA GLY A 443 21.50 1.95 -24.14
C GLY A 443 22.39 2.85 -23.27
N SER A 444 22.32 2.69 -21.94
CA SER A 444 23.06 3.54 -20.98
C SER A 444 24.56 3.56 -21.28
N VAL A 445 25.11 4.77 -21.43
CA VAL A 445 26.54 5.01 -21.59
C VAL A 445 27.32 4.58 -20.35
N ARG A 446 26.86 4.96 -19.14
CA ARG A 446 27.49 4.61 -17.86
C ARG A 446 27.68 3.10 -17.69
N ALA A 447 26.60 2.33 -17.86
CA ALA A 447 26.65 0.87 -17.84
C ALA A 447 27.58 0.31 -18.92
N GLY A 448 27.59 0.89 -20.13
CA GLY A 448 28.51 0.48 -21.20
C GLY A 448 29.98 0.66 -20.82
N GLU A 449 30.34 1.80 -20.23
CA GLU A 449 31.69 2.10 -19.74
C GLU A 449 32.11 1.13 -18.62
N ILE A 450 31.21 0.89 -17.65
CA ILE A 450 31.45 -0.08 -16.55
C ILE A 450 31.71 -1.48 -17.12
N LEU A 451 30.91 -1.92 -18.09
CA LEU A 451 31.06 -3.24 -18.70
C LEU A 451 32.34 -3.36 -19.53
N GLN A 452 32.76 -2.29 -20.23
CA GLN A 452 33.99 -2.27 -21.02
C GLN A 452 35.23 -2.42 -20.14
N HIS A 453 35.19 -1.89 -18.91
CA HIS A 453 36.28 -1.90 -17.94
C HIS A 453 35.97 -2.75 -16.70
N TRP A 454 35.15 -3.79 -16.86
CA TRP A 454 34.57 -4.56 -15.75
C TRP A 454 35.56 -4.98 -14.66
N GLU A 455 36.73 -5.48 -15.03
CA GLU A 455 37.73 -5.99 -14.07
C GLU A 455 38.28 -4.90 -13.13
N SER A 456 38.38 -3.66 -13.58
CA SER A 456 38.75 -2.54 -12.72
C SER A 456 37.52 -1.95 -12.02
N GLU A 457 36.41 -1.82 -12.74
CA GLU A 457 35.22 -1.13 -12.24
C GLU A 457 34.48 -1.91 -11.15
N LYS A 458 34.54 -3.25 -11.17
CA LYS A 458 33.91 -4.08 -10.13
C LYS A 458 34.45 -3.80 -8.73
N ALA A 459 35.70 -3.32 -8.62
CA ALA A 459 36.31 -2.97 -7.34
C ALA A 459 35.69 -1.71 -6.70
N HIS A 460 34.97 -0.90 -7.49
CA HIS A 460 34.24 0.28 -7.02
C HIS A 460 32.81 -0.03 -6.58
N PHE A 461 32.37 -1.30 -6.65
CA PHE A 461 31.06 -1.68 -6.14
C PHE A 461 31.10 -2.06 -4.66
N LEU A 462 30.17 -1.47 -3.91
CA LEU A 462 29.81 -1.88 -2.56
C LEU A 462 28.58 -2.78 -2.62
N GLN A 463 28.72 -4.00 -2.15
CA GLN A 463 27.61 -4.91 -1.86
C GLN A 463 27.03 -4.58 -0.50
N VAL A 464 25.70 -4.44 -0.45
CA VAL A 464 24.94 -4.07 0.76
C VAL A 464 23.93 -5.16 1.04
N CYS A 465 24.02 -5.75 2.23
CA CYS A 465 23.14 -6.83 2.67
C CYS A 465 22.63 -6.57 4.09
N PRO A 466 21.38 -6.91 4.41
CA PRO A 466 20.89 -6.91 5.78
C PRO A 466 21.57 -7.96 6.65
N LYS A 467 21.83 -7.63 7.93
CA LYS A 467 22.43 -8.53 8.93
C LYS A 467 21.64 -9.83 9.10
N GLU A 468 20.31 -9.73 9.13
CA GLU A 468 19.41 -10.89 9.33
C GLU A 468 19.39 -11.87 8.15
N MET A 469 19.92 -11.47 6.99
CA MET A 469 19.99 -12.32 5.80
C MET A 469 21.27 -13.14 5.73
N LEU A 470 22.32 -12.79 6.46
CA LEU A 470 23.65 -13.42 6.35
C LEU A 470 23.63 -14.95 6.39
N SER A 471 22.89 -15.53 7.34
CA SER A 471 22.78 -16.99 7.51
C SER A 471 21.80 -17.66 6.54
N LYS A 472 21.12 -16.88 5.69
CA LYS A 472 20.07 -17.32 4.77
C LYS A 472 20.45 -17.10 3.30
N LEU A 473 21.66 -16.59 3.04
CA LEU A 473 22.11 -16.31 1.68
C LEU A 473 22.46 -17.60 0.93
N PRO A 474 22.23 -17.65 -0.40
CA PRO A 474 22.62 -18.77 -1.25
C PRO A 474 24.14 -18.87 -1.47
N ALA A 475 24.89 -17.79 -1.23
CA ALA A 475 26.35 -17.72 -1.35
C ALA A 475 26.93 -16.79 -0.26
N PRO A 476 28.17 -17.02 0.20
CA PRO A 476 28.78 -16.20 1.24
C PRO A 476 29.07 -14.76 0.75
N LEU A 477 29.19 -13.81 1.67
CA LEU A 477 29.50 -12.39 1.37
C LEU A 477 30.96 -11.99 1.58
N GLY A 478 31.79 -12.89 2.15
CA GLY A 478 33.20 -12.60 2.44
C GLY A 478 33.45 -11.75 3.70
N VAL A 479 32.43 -11.48 4.53
CA VAL A 479 32.51 -10.74 5.82
C VAL A 479 32.30 -11.63 7.04
N GLU A 480 32.35 -12.96 6.87
CA GLU A 480 32.00 -13.92 7.92
C GLU A 480 33.12 -14.02 8.98
N SER A 481 33.22 -13.01 9.85
CA SER A 481 34.01 -13.07 11.10
C SER A 481 33.19 -12.79 12.36
N GLU A 482 31.96 -12.31 12.25
CA GLU A 482 31.05 -12.18 13.39
C GLU A 482 29.75 -12.95 13.13
N ALA A 483 29.79 -14.24 13.45
CA ALA A 483 28.58 -15.02 13.63
C ALA A 483 27.77 -14.40 14.78
N ILE A 484 26.69 -13.69 14.45
CA ILE A 484 25.69 -13.26 15.43
C ILE A 484 25.05 -14.55 15.96
N PRO A 485 25.13 -14.87 17.26
CA PRO A 485 24.47 -16.04 17.82
C PRO A 485 22.97 -15.93 17.54
N ALA A 486 22.36 -17.01 17.06
CA ALA A 486 20.91 -17.12 17.02
C ALA A 486 20.41 -17.11 18.48
N GLU A 487 19.73 -16.05 18.89
CA GLU A 487 18.83 -16.07 20.05
C GLU A 487 17.42 -16.50 19.64
#